data_AF-A0A5C9EAF5-F1
#
_entry.id   AF-A0A5C9EAF5-F1
#
_cell.length_a   1.000
_cell.length_b   1.000
_cell.length_c   1.000
_cell.angle_alpha   90.00
_cell.angle_beta   90.00
_cell.angle_gamma   90.00
#
_symmetry.space_group_name_H-M   'P 1'
#
loop_
_entity.id
_entity.type
_entity.pdbx_description
1 polymer ?
#
loop_
_entity_poly.entity_id
_entity_poly.type
_entity_poly.pdbx_seq_one_letter_code
_entity_poly.pdbx_strand_id
1 'polypeptide(L)'
;MKREEIYSFSWAGKREAEQVSSTPTEKRMKFIPEKSINAETTGNIFIEGDNLDALKLLLGEFTERVDVIYIDPPYNTGNDFVYHDKYAVSVDDYLSLTGQESVDLESNENPETDGRYHAAWLSMMYPRMILARRLLSSEGVICVSIDDNEVHHLRILMNLVFGENCFKNSIVIRRGAKSVQAQFDTVDALTVGHEYVLLYSKNPEKRFTKLQLPREEPKPGTWNNHWRGTNRPTMRYELFGIVPERGQWRWSKKRSDKAVENYQMMLEELGVSSEDITQEQIDNWYLDKTENGDEIDLLRLSSRGTPQHYVPPSDSILGNDLWDDIRSSGWHHLRKLFGKKVFDNPKPVELINRILSFTTDTSREYYVLDFFAGSCTTAESVLEMNIEDGGLRRFIMVQQNEPLKEPIELDDSAILHSIADVGTERIKRVMTLHTRNHHTNGLDLGFRYYKI
;
A
#
# COMPACT_ATOMS: atom_id res chain seq x y z
N MET A 1 34.17 -0.47 -24.98
CA MET A 1 34.02 0.35 -23.77
C MET A 1 32.60 0.18 -23.25
N LYS A 2 32.42 -0.48 -22.10
CA LYS A 2 31.18 -0.30 -21.33
C LYS A 2 31.13 1.19 -20.97
N ARG A 3 30.04 1.88 -21.29
CA ARG A 3 29.83 3.25 -20.79
C ARG A 3 29.89 3.16 -19.26
N GLU A 4 30.80 3.90 -18.63
CA GLU A 4 30.75 4.10 -17.18
C GLU A 4 29.39 4.72 -16.84
N GLU A 5 28.67 4.16 -15.87
CA GLU A 5 27.48 4.79 -15.32
C GLU A 5 27.91 6.10 -14.65
N ILE A 6 27.36 7.22 -15.15
CA ILE A 6 27.75 8.58 -14.74
C ILE A 6 27.14 8.95 -13.36
N TYR A 7 26.17 8.18 -12.87
CA TYR A 7 25.49 8.37 -11.60
C TYR A 7 25.62 7.12 -10.72
N SER A 8 26.11 7.27 -9.49
CA SER A 8 26.29 6.17 -8.54
C SER A 8 25.77 6.51 -7.15
N PHE A 9 25.01 5.61 -6.55
CA PHE A 9 24.62 5.66 -5.13
C PHE A 9 25.47 4.65 -4.34
N SER A 10 26.27 5.12 -3.38
CA SER A 10 27.25 4.31 -2.66
C SER A 10 27.25 4.62 -1.17
N TRP A 11 27.56 3.62 -0.35
CA TRP A 11 27.76 3.73 1.10
C TRP A 11 28.78 2.67 1.55
N ALA A 12 29.37 2.84 2.73
CA ALA A 12 30.27 1.85 3.33
C ALA A 12 29.50 0.56 3.68
N GLY A 13 30.00 -0.61 3.27
CA GLY A 13 29.30 -1.90 3.49
C GLY A 13 28.37 -2.33 2.34
N LYS A 14 28.24 -1.54 1.28
CA LYS A 14 27.34 -1.86 0.14
C LYS A 14 27.64 -3.21 -0.51
N ARG A 15 28.92 -3.52 -0.74
CA ARG A 15 29.32 -4.74 -1.47
C ARG A 15 29.07 -5.99 -0.63
N GLU A 16 29.33 -5.89 0.66
CA GLU A 16 29.10 -6.91 1.66
C GLU A 16 27.60 -7.19 1.78
N ALA A 17 26.78 -6.14 1.90
CA ALA A 17 25.33 -6.22 1.92
C ALA A 17 24.77 -6.89 0.65
N GLU A 18 25.32 -6.58 -0.53
CA GLU A 18 24.94 -7.25 -1.78
C GLU A 18 25.30 -8.73 -1.77
N GLN A 19 26.51 -9.08 -1.34
CA GLN A 19 26.99 -10.46 -1.27
C GLN A 19 26.13 -11.31 -0.32
N VAL A 20 25.70 -10.74 0.81
CA VAL A 20 24.82 -11.39 1.78
C VAL A 20 23.50 -11.84 1.16
N SER A 21 22.96 -11.11 0.16
CA SER A 21 21.74 -11.51 -0.56
C SER A 21 21.91 -12.76 -1.43
N SER A 22 23.15 -13.07 -1.83
CA SER A 22 23.49 -14.22 -2.68
C SER A 22 24.00 -15.42 -1.87
N THR A 23 24.48 -15.20 -0.65
CA THR A 23 24.95 -16.26 0.24
C THR A 23 23.76 -17.10 0.76
N PRO A 24 23.73 -18.43 0.50
CA PRO A 24 22.71 -19.32 1.07
C PRO A 24 22.71 -19.29 2.60
N THR A 25 21.54 -19.53 3.21
CA THR A 25 21.46 -19.71 4.67
C THR A 25 21.60 -21.19 5.04
N GLU A 26 22.28 -21.47 6.15
CA GLU A 26 22.38 -22.82 6.73
C GLU A 26 21.20 -23.14 7.65
N LYS A 27 20.37 -22.13 7.97
CA LYS A 27 19.19 -22.30 8.82
C LYS A 27 18.08 -23.06 8.10
N ARG A 28 17.09 -23.55 8.86
CA ARG A 28 15.94 -24.30 8.34
C ARG A 28 14.66 -23.87 9.02
N MET A 29 13.55 -23.90 8.31
CA MET A 29 12.22 -23.73 8.91
C MET A 29 11.80 -25.02 9.59
N LYS A 30 11.54 -24.95 10.90
CA LYS A 30 10.92 -26.01 11.69
C LYS A 30 9.43 -25.72 11.84
N PHE A 31 8.59 -26.63 11.38
CA PHE A 31 7.14 -26.56 11.60
C PHE A 31 6.79 -26.78 13.08
N ILE A 32 5.87 -25.96 13.60
CA ILE A 32 5.43 -25.97 15.01
C ILE A 32 3.90 -26.21 15.04
N PRO A 33 3.45 -27.48 15.08
CA PRO A 33 2.03 -27.84 15.05
C PRO A 33 1.20 -27.16 16.15
N GLU A 34 1.74 -27.09 17.37
CA GLU A 34 1.07 -26.56 18.56
C GLU A 34 0.79 -25.05 18.51
N LYS A 35 1.54 -24.31 17.68
CA LYS A 35 1.31 -22.88 17.41
C LYS A 35 0.49 -22.64 16.14
N SER A 36 0.22 -23.69 15.36
CA SER A 36 -0.50 -23.62 14.09
C SER A 36 -2.00 -23.76 14.31
N ILE A 37 -2.79 -23.22 13.38
CA ILE A 37 -4.25 -23.26 13.42
C ILE A 37 -4.75 -23.75 12.06
N ASN A 38 -5.60 -24.78 12.07
CA ASN A 38 -6.12 -25.42 10.85
C ASN A 38 -5.00 -25.78 9.85
N ALA A 39 -3.89 -26.32 10.38
CA ALA A 39 -2.65 -26.52 9.63
C ALA A 39 -2.80 -27.37 8.36
N GLU A 40 -3.74 -28.31 8.36
CA GLU A 40 -3.98 -29.23 7.24
C GLU A 40 -4.70 -28.57 6.06
N THR A 41 -5.42 -27.46 6.30
CA THR A 41 -6.25 -26.81 5.27
C THR A 41 -5.79 -25.41 4.92
N THR A 42 -4.87 -24.82 5.70
CA THR A 42 -4.47 -23.43 5.54
C THR A 42 -3.31 -23.23 4.56
N GLY A 43 -3.47 -22.24 3.68
CA GLY A 43 -2.40 -21.72 2.83
C GLY A 43 -1.58 -20.62 3.50
N ASN A 44 -2.03 -20.07 4.63
CA ASN A 44 -1.35 -18.97 5.31
C ASN A 44 -0.14 -19.46 6.11
N ILE A 45 0.89 -18.62 6.19
CA ILE A 45 2.17 -18.95 6.82
C ILE A 45 2.57 -17.83 7.79
N PHE A 46 3.00 -18.23 8.99
CA PHE A 46 3.69 -17.37 9.95
C PHE A 46 5.09 -17.94 10.24
N ILE A 47 6.11 -17.10 10.18
CA ILE A 47 7.51 -17.48 10.34
C ILE A 47 8.13 -16.63 11.46
N GLU A 48 8.51 -17.29 12.55
CA GLU A 48 9.25 -16.69 13.65
C GLU A 48 10.76 -16.80 13.39
N GLY A 49 11.44 -15.68 13.16
CA GLY A 49 12.88 -15.67 12.89
C GLY A 49 13.38 -14.40 12.24
N ASP A 50 14.69 -14.35 12.00
CA ASP A 50 15.30 -13.27 11.22
C ASP A 50 14.73 -13.24 9.79
N ASN A 51 14.32 -12.06 9.34
CA ASN A 51 13.64 -11.89 8.08
C ASN A 51 14.55 -12.08 6.87
N LEU A 52 15.85 -11.80 6.97
CA LEU A 52 16.78 -12.05 5.88
C LEU A 52 16.94 -13.57 5.63
N ASP A 53 17.06 -14.36 6.70
CA ASP A 53 17.08 -15.83 6.58
C ASP A 53 15.74 -16.39 6.07
N ALA A 54 14.61 -15.87 6.56
CA ALA A 54 13.29 -16.27 6.09
C ALA A 54 13.11 -16.02 4.60
N LEU A 55 13.48 -14.82 4.11
CA LEU A 55 13.43 -14.47 2.69
C LEU A 55 14.27 -15.41 1.83
N LYS A 56 15.47 -15.80 2.30
CA LYS A 56 16.33 -16.77 1.60
C LYS A 56 15.68 -18.14 1.48
N LEU A 57 15.05 -18.61 2.56
CA LEU A 57 14.36 -19.91 2.59
C LEU A 57 13.08 -19.90 1.76
N LEU A 58 12.33 -18.79 1.78
CA LEU A 58 11.12 -18.61 0.95
C LEU A 58 11.40 -18.70 -0.54
N LEU A 59 12.63 -18.40 -1.01
CA LEU A 59 12.99 -18.57 -2.42
C LEU A 59 12.80 -20.00 -2.93
N GLY A 60 12.88 -21.01 -2.07
CA GLY A 60 12.68 -22.41 -2.47
C GLY A 60 11.30 -22.68 -3.06
N GLU A 61 10.26 -22.02 -2.54
CA GLU A 61 8.86 -22.28 -2.92
C GLU A 61 8.20 -21.06 -3.59
N PHE A 62 8.57 -19.85 -3.17
CA PHE A 62 7.89 -18.60 -3.53
C PHE A 62 8.67 -17.71 -4.50
N THR A 63 9.74 -18.22 -5.13
CA THR A 63 10.43 -17.48 -6.20
C THR A 63 9.43 -17.13 -7.31
N GLU A 64 9.28 -15.83 -7.59
CA GLU A 64 8.34 -15.27 -8.54
C GLU A 64 6.85 -15.59 -8.30
N ARG A 65 6.44 -15.77 -7.04
CA ARG A 65 5.05 -16.10 -6.69
C ARG A 65 4.35 -15.11 -5.77
N VAL A 66 5.09 -14.20 -5.12
CA VAL A 66 4.50 -13.22 -4.20
C VAL A 66 3.88 -12.07 -4.99
N ASP A 67 2.60 -11.80 -4.79
CA ASP A 67 1.88 -10.78 -5.55
C ASP A 67 1.93 -9.40 -4.91
N VAL A 68 1.87 -9.34 -3.58
CA VAL A 68 1.93 -8.09 -2.83
C VAL A 68 2.93 -8.26 -1.70
N ILE A 69 3.86 -7.33 -1.58
CA ILE A 69 4.69 -7.15 -0.40
C ILE A 69 4.27 -5.84 0.25
N TYR A 70 3.93 -5.88 1.53
CA TYR A 70 3.84 -4.69 2.35
C TYR A 70 4.83 -4.84 3.50
N ILE A 71 5.62 -3.81 3.78
CA ILE A 71 6.51 -3.80 4.94
C ILE A 71 6.51 -2.44 5.63
N ASP A 72 6.70 -2.50 6.95
CA ASP A 72 6.89 -1.36 7.84
C ASP A 72 8.25 -1.48 8.55
N PRO A 73 9.37 -1.23 7.83
CA PRO A 73 10.70 -1.32 8.42
C PRO A 73 10.90 -0.24 9.50
N PRO A 74 11.92 -0.38 10.37
CA PRO A 74 12.25 0.69 11.32
C PRO A 74 12.66 1.97 10.57
N TYR A 75 12.18 3.13 11.03
CA TYR A 75 12.33 4.42 10.34
C TYR A 75 13.67 5.15 10.60
N ASN A 76 14.54 4.60 11.44
CA ASN A 76 15.82 5.20 11.80
C ASN A 76 15.72 6.57 12.51
N THR A 77 14.73 6.75 13.38
CA THR A 77 14.43 7.98 14.14
C THR A 77 15.39 8.28 15.31
N GLY A 78 16.48 7.52 15.45
CA GLY A 78 17.45 7.64 16.56
C GLY A 78 17.06 6.99 17.89
N ASN A 79 15.76 6.79 18.17
CA ASN A 79 15.29 6.07 19.38
C ASN A 79 14.85 4.63 19.10
N ASP A 80 14.49 4.32 17.85
CA ASP A 80 13.88 3.03 17.47
C ASP A 80 14.87 2.05 16.82
N PHE A 81 16.04 2.52 16.37
CA PHE A 81 16.99 1.70 15.62
C PHE A 81 18.16 1.22 16.49
N VAL A 82 17.97 0.09 17.14
CA VAL A 82 19.09 -0.75 17.57
C VAL A 82 18.96 -2.13 16.92
N TYR A 83 18.96 -2.14 15.58
CA TYR A 83 19.02 -3.41 14.85
C TYR A 83 20.42 -4.00 15.02
N HIS A 84 20.55 -4.97 15.92
CA HIS A 84 21.78 -5.74 16.13
C HIS A 84 21.94 -6.72 14.97
N ASP A 85 22.21 -6.20 13.77
CA ASP A 85 22.62 -7.05 12.67
C ASP A 85 24.00 -7.63 13.00
N LYS A 86 24.14 -8.96 12.99
CA LYS A 86 25.46 -9.60 13.06
C LYS A 86 26.33 -9.26 11.85
N TYR A 87 25.73 -8.72 10.79
CA TYR A 87 26.37 -8.26 9.57
C TYR A 87 26.59 -6.74 9.53
N ALA A 88 26.27 -6.00 10.61
CA ALA A 88 26.56 -4.57 10.68
C ALA A 88 28.08 -4.32 10.66
N VAL A 89 28.49 -3.30 9.90
CA VAL A 89 29.89 -2.85 9.85
C VAL A 89 30.30 -2.34 11.23
N SER A 90 31.39 -2.86 11.78
CA SER A 90 31.91 -2.41 13.07
C SER A 90 32.38 -0.94 13.00
N VAL A 91 32.55 -0.27 14.15
CA VAL A 91 33.09 1.11 14.18
C VAL A 91 34.45 1.16 13.45
N ASP A 92 35.32 0.19 13.75
CA ASP A 92 36.67 0.10 13.21
C ASP A 92 36.68 -0.13 11.69
N ASP A 93 35.82 -1.03 11.22
CA ASP A 93 35.66 -1.28 9.77
C ASP A 93 35.08 -0.05 9.06
N TYR A 94 34.13 0.66 9.68
CA TYR A 94 33.55 1.88 9.12
C TYR A 94 34.60 2.98 9.00
N LEU A 95 35.36 3.26 10.06
CA LEU A 95 36.46 4.23 10.05
C LEU A 95 37.50 3.88 8.97
N SER A 96 37.83 2.58 8.84
CA SER A 96 38.75 2.08 7.81
C SER A 96 38.20 2.28 6.39
N LEU A 97 36.89 2.06 6.19
CA LEU A 97 36.23 2.20 4.90
C LEU A 97 36.01 3.66 4.49
N THR A 98 35.80 4.56 5.45
CA THR A 98 35.56 5.99 5.20
C THR A 98 36.83 6.84 5.25
N GLY A 99 37.92 6.30 5.82
CA GLY A 99 39.17 7.03 6.03
C GLY A 99 39.09 8.05 7.18
N GLN A 100 38.12 7.91 8.09
CA GLN A 100 37.97 8.75 9.27
C GLN A 100 38.89 8.27 10.42
N GLU A 101 39.42 9.20 11.22
CA GLU A 101 40.35 8.87 12.32
C GLU A 101 39.64 8.55 13.65
N SER A 102 38.45 9.11 13.88
CA SER A 102 37.64 8.84 15.07
C SER A 102 36.15 9.13 14.81
N VAL A 103 35.28 8.46 15.57
CA VAL A 103 33.86 8.82 15.70
C VAL A 103 33.69 9.39 17.11
N ASP A 104 32.95 10.48 17.28
CA ASP A 104 32.64 11.02 18.60
C ASP A 104 31.63 10.08 19.29
N LEU A 105 32.13 9.22 20.17
CA LEU A 105 31.34 8.21 20.90
C LEU A 105 30.81 8.73 22.25
N GLU A 106 31.20 9.94 22.67
CA GLU A 106 30.92 10.45 24.03
C GLU A 106 29.58 11.19 24.15
N SER A 107 28.95 11.58 23.03
CA SER A 107 27.57 12.09 23.05
C SER A 107 26.57 10.93 22.98
N ASN A 108 25.97 10.57 24.11
CA ASN A 108 24.72 9.77 24.15
C ASN A 108 23.54 10.46 23.46
N GLU A 109 23.72 11.69 22.95
CA GLU A 109 22.82 12.37 22.04
C GLU A 109 23.25 12.04 20.61
N ASN A 110 22.40 11.27 19.94
CA ASN A 110 22.53 10.80 18.56
C ASN A 110 22.71 12.00 17.62
N PRO A 111 23.93 12.31 17.13
CA PRO A 111 24.08 13.38 16.16
C PRO A 111 23.41 12.88 14.88
N GLU A 112 22.35 13.56 14.42
CA GLU A 112 21.69 13.37 13.11
C GLU A 112 22.65 13.51 11.90
N THR A 113 23.96 13.60 12.14
CA THR A 113 25.02 13.96 11.21
C THR A 113 25.98 12.81 10.89
N ASP A 114 25.89 11.64 11.52
CA ASP A 114 26.80 10.54 11.20
C ASP A 114 26.22 9.65 10.07
N GLY A 115 26.77 9.79 8.86
CA GLY A 115 26.41 8.98 7.68
C GLY A 115 26.50 7.46 7.92
N ARG A 116 27.15 7.04 9.01
CA ARG A 116 27.17 5.68 9.52
C ARG A 116 25.78 5.09 9.77
N TYR A 117 24.84 5.87 10.30
CA TYR A 117 23.49 5.37 10.63
C TYR A 117 22.71 5.05 9.34
N HIS A 118 22.75 5.94 8.36
CA HIS A 118 22.15 5.69 7.04
C HIS A 118 22.82 4.49 6.35
N ALA A 119 24.15 4.39 6.42
CA ALA A 119 24.89 3.26 5.85
C ALA A 119 24.51 1.92 6.51
N ALA A 120 24.32 1.89 7.83
CA ALA A 120 23.87 0.71 8.56
C ALA A 120 22.44 0.31 8.16
N TRP A 121 21.52 1.28 8.11
CA TRP A 121 20.14 1.05 7.69
C TRP A 121 20.05 0.55 6.25
N LEU A 122 20.80 1.17 5.33
CA LEU A 122 20.92 0.74 3.93
C LEU A 122 21.50 -0.68 3.83
N SER A 123 22.51 -1.02 4.63
CA SER A 123 23.11 -2.36 4.65
C SER A 123 22.15 -3.43 5.17
N MET A 124 21.25 -3.08 6.09
CA MET A 124 20.15 -3.94 6.52
C MET A 124 19.10 -4.11 5.40
N MET A 125 18.65 -3.00 4.79
CA MET A 125 17.55 -3.02 3.82
C MET A 125 17.93 -3.60 2.46
N TYR A 126 19.13 -3.31 1.96
CA TYR A 126 19.55 -3.67 0.60
C TYR A 126 19.41 -5.18 0.27
N PRO A 127 19.97 -6.12 1.06
CA PRO A 127 19.82 -7.55 0.76
C PRO A 127 18.37 -8.00 0.84
N ARG A 128 17.58 -7.44 1.76
CA ARG A 128 16.15 -7.74 1.91
C ARG A 128 15.35 -7.29 0.69
N MET A 129 15.65 -6.10 0.15
CA MET A 129 15.03 -5.61 -1.09
C MET A 129 15.39 -6.47 -2.30
N ILE A 130 16.64 -6.92 -2.43
CA ILE A 130 17.07 -7.84 -3.51
C ILE A 130 16.27 -9.15 -3.46
N LEU A 131 16.13 -9.74 -2.27
CA LEU A 131 15.39 -10.99 -2.09
C LEU A 131 13.88 -10.78 -2.31
N ALA A 132 13.30 -9.70 -1.80
CA ALA A 132 11.91 -9.33 -2.02
C ALA A 132 11.59 -9.25 -3.52
N ARG A 133 12.46 -8.61 -4.32
CA ARG A 133 12.30 -8.54 -5.78
C ARG A 133 12.30 -9.91 -6.46
N ARG A 134 13.10 -10.87 -5.96
CA ARG A 134 13.16 -12.25 -6.49
C ARG A 134 11.90 -13.06 -6.14
N LEU A 135 11.30 -12.78 -4.98
CA LEU A 135 10.05 -13.41 -4.56
C LEU A 135 8.83 -12.88 -5.31
N LEU A 136 8.82 -11.61 -5.70
CA LEU A 136 7.69 -11.00 -6.41
C LEU A 136 7.40 -11.71 -7.74
N SER A 137 6.13 -11.97 -8.01
CA SER A 137 5.62 -12.38 -9.31
C SER A 137 5.86 -11.31 -10.37
N SER A 138 5.73 -11.63 -11.66
CA SER A 138 5.96 -10.67 -12.75
C SER A 138 5.10 -9.42 -12.62
N GLU A 139 3.87 -9.57 -12.12
CA GLU A 139 2.91 -8.49 -11.88
C GLU A 139 2.89 -8.01 -10.43
N GLY A 140 3.80 -8.53 -9.61
CA GLY A 140 3.84 -8.28 -8.17
C GLY A 140 4.27 -6.86 -7.83
N VAL A 141 3.84 -6.40 -6.65
CA VAL A 141 4.09 -5.04 -6.16
C VAL A 141 4.64 -5.04 -4.75
N ILE A 142 5.39 -3.99 -4.40
CA ILE A 142 5.91 -3.77 -3.06
C ILE A 142 5.54 -2.36 -2.59
N CYS A 143 5.01 -2.30 -1.37
CA CYS A 143 4.71 -1.09 -0.62
C CYS A 143 5.61 -1.04 0.62
N VAL A 144 6.30 0.09 0.83
CA VAL A 144 7.18 0.27 1.99
C VAL A 144 6.79 1.55 2.71
N SER A 145 6.34 1.40 3.96
CA SER A 145 6.08 2.54 4.85
C SER A 145 7.39 3.13 5.35
N ILE A 146 7.48 4.46 5.40
CA ILE A 146 8.69 5.18 5.81
C ILE A 146 8.35 6.61 6.23
N ASP A 147 9.14 7.21 7.12
CA ASP A 147 9.06 8.65 7.41
C ASP A 147 10.12 9.46 6.66
N ASP A 148 10.26 10.73 7.03
CA ASP A 148 11.17 11.68 6.42
C ASP A 148 12.66 11.37 6.62
N ASN A 149 13.04 10.56 7.62
CA ASN A 149 14.46 10.26 7.90
C ASN A 149 15.12 9.46 6.77
N GLU A 150 14.40 8.49 6.20
CA GLU A 150 14.98 7.52 5.26
C GLU A 150 14.25 7.44 3.91
N VAL A 151 13.19 8.23 3.68
CA VAL A 151 12.42 8.17 2.43
C VAL A 151 13.27 8.37 1.18
N HIS A 152 14.25 9.28 1.23
CA HIS A 152 15.13 9.56 0.09
C HIS A 152 16.13 8.43 -0.16
N HIS A 153 16.74 7.89 0.90
CA HIS A 153 17.65 6.75 0.82
C HIS A 153 16.94 5.49 0.32
N LEU A 154 15.74 5.21 0.86
CA LEU A 154 14.90 4.11 0.42
C LEU A 154 14.49 4.25 -1.05
N ARG A 155 14.10 5.45 -1.49
CA ARG A 155 13.72 5.70 -2.88
C ARG A 155 14.86 5.39 -3.85
N ILE A 156 16.08 5.83 -3.54
CA ILE A 156 17.25 5.56 -4.39
C ILE A 156 17.63 4.07 -4.31
N LEU A 157 17.56 3.44 -3.13
CA LEU A 157 17.79 2.02 -2.95
C LEU A 157 16.81 1.16 -3.77
N MET A 158 15.52 1.50 -3.76
CA MET A 158 14.51 0.80 -4.54
C MET A 158 14.69 1.04 -6.05
N ASN A 159 15.19 2.22 -6.47
CA ASN A 159 15.59 2.42 -7.88
C ASN A 159 16.72 1.49 -8.29
N LEU A 160 17.74 1.33 -7.44
CA LEU A 160 18.85 0.43 -7.70
C LEU A 160 18.38 -1.02 -7.84
N VAL A 161 17.46 -1.47 -6.98
CA VAL A 161 16.98 -2.86 -6.96
C VAL A 161 15.93 -3.13 -8.04
N PHE A 162 14.92 -2.27 -8.18
CA PHE A 162 13.76 -2.52 -9.03
C PHE A 162 13.87 -1.86 -10.42
N GLY A 163 14.66 -0.81 -10.55
CA GLY A 163 14.66 0.10 -11.69
C GLY A 163 13.78 1.32 -11.44
N GLU A 164 14.20 2.49 -11.90
CA GLU A 164 13.45 3.75 -11.68
C GLU A 164 12.08 3.75 -12.35
N ASN A 165 11.96 3.13 -13.52
CA ASN A 165 10.71 2.97 -14.27
C ASN A 165 9.67 2.07 -13.57
N CYS A 166 10.09 1.31 -12.56
CA CYS A 166 9.23 0.46 -11.75
C CYS A 166 8.54 1.22 -10.61
N PHE A 167 8.94 2.46 -10.32
CA PHE A 167 8.25 3.32 -9.37
C PHE A 167 6.85 3.67 -9.89
N LYS A 168 5.86 3.58 -9.01
CA LYS A 168 4.47 3.91 -9.34
C LYS A 168 3.98 5.13 -8.61
N ASN A 169 4.24 5.23 -7.31
CA ASN A 169 3.79 6.38 -6.53
C ASN A 169 4.51 6.52 -5.19
N SER A 170 4.38 7.70 -4.59
CA SER A 170 4.74 8.01 -3.20
C SER A 170 3.48 8.49 -2.49
N ILE A 171 2.85 7.59 -1.76
CA ILE A 171 1.56 7.85 -1.11
C ILE A 171 1.82 8.56 0.21
N VAL A 172 1.10 9.64 0.47
CA VAL A 172 1.20 10.43 1.70
C VAL A 172 0.11 10.00 2.66
N ILE A 173 0.51 9.56 3.86
CA ILE A 173 -0.38 9.14 4.95
C ILE A 173 -0.30 10.16 6.07
N ARG A 174 -1.44 10.54 6.64
CA ARG A 174 -1.47 11.48 7.76
C ARG A 174 -0.77 10.88 8.99
N ARG A 175 0.05 11.69 9.66
CA ARG A 175 0.66 11.40 10.97
C ARG A 175 -0.16 12.06 12.08
N GLY A 176 -0.15 11.46 13.27
CA GLY A 176 -0.78 12.05 14.45
C GLY A 176 -0.04 13.32 14.88
N ALA A 177 -0.77 14.43 15.02
CA ALA A 177 -0.18 15.68 15.49
C ALA A 177 0.14 15.57 16.99
N LYS A 178 1.42 15.70 17.37
CA LYS A 178 1.82 15.88 18.76
C LYS A 178 1.58 17.33 19.16
N SER A 179 0.60 17.59 20.03
CA SER A 179 0.20 18.95 20.45
C SER A 179 1.20 19.65 21.38
N VAL A 180 2.38 19.08 21.62
CA VAL A 180 3.37 19.63 22.57
C VAL A 180 3.80 21.03 22.14
N GLN A 181 3.84 21.30 20.83
CA GLN A 181 4.19 22.63 20.32
C GLN A 181 3.09 23.68 20.51
N ALA A 182 1.84 23.27 20.72
CA ALA A 182 0.70 24.19 20.87
C ALA A 182 0.76 25.05 22.15
N GLN A 183 1.65 24.71 23.09
CA GLN A 183 1.86 25.46 24.34
C GLN A 183 2.87 26.61 24.22
N PHE A 184 3.56 26.73 23.08
CA PHE A 184 4.57 27.77 22.86
C PHE A 184 4.04 28.85 21.91
N ASP A 185 4.42 30.11 22.16
CA ASP A 185 4.03 31.25 21.32
C ASP A 185 4.71 31.24 19.94
N THR A 186 5.85 30.54 19.83
CA THR A 186 6.64 30.40 18.60
C THR A 186 7.12 28.96 18.47
N VAL A 187 7.36 28.52 17.23
CA VAL A 187 7.90 27.20 16.91
C VAL A 187 9.11 27.37 15.99
N ASP A 188 10.14 26.53 16.17
CA ASP A 188 11.36 26.57 15.35
C ASP A 188 11.14 26.02 13.92
N ALA A 189 10.16 25.11 13.77
CA ALA A 189 9.78 24.51 12.50
C ALA A 189 8.31 24.08 12.50
N LEU A 190 7.74 23.88 11.31
CA LEU A 190 6.40 23.29 11.18
C LEU A 190 6.43 21.81 11.61
N THR A 191 5.38 21.37 12.28
CA THR A 191 5.24 19.96 12.69
C THR A 191 5.11 19.05 11.47
N VAL A 192 5.87 17.95 11.44
CA VAL A 192 5.73 16.90 10.43
C VAL A 192 4.35 16.25 10.54
N GLY A 193 3.52 16.48 9.52
CA GLY A 193 2.10 16.08 9.50
C GLY A 193 1.81 14.76 8.78
N HIS A 194 2.82 14.13 8.17
CA HIS A 194 2.65 12.95 7.33
C HIS A 194 3.84 12.00 7.36
N GLU A 195 3.59 10.78 6.91
CA GLU A 195 4.57 9.75 6.54
C GLU A 195 4.28 9.28 5.11
N TYR A 196 5.13 8.41 4.57
CA TYR A 196 5.08 7.97 3.18
C TYR A 196 4.89 6.46 3.06
N VAL A 197 4.24 6.03 1.99
CA VAL A 197 4.31 4.65 1.47
C VAL A 197 4.83 4.70 0.05
N LEU A 198 6.02 4.15 -0.17
CA LEU A 198 6.60 4.03 -1.51
C LEU A 198 6.04 2.79 -2.20
N LEU A 199 5.46 2.98 -3.40
CA LEU A 199 4.88 1.91 -4.21
C LEU A 199 5.73 1.65 -5.45
N TYR A 200 6.19 0.40 -5.58
CA TYR A 200 6.87 -0.13 -6.76
C TYR A 200 6.18 -1.37 -7.27
N SER A 201 6.33 -1.63 -8.57
CA SER A 201 6.00 -2.92 -9.19
C SER A 201 7.25 -3.65 -9.66
N LYS A 202 7.23 -4.97 -9.80
CA LYS A 202 8.32 -5.69 -10.47
C LYS A 202 8.40 -5.34 -11.96
N ASN A 203 7.25 -5.18 -12.62
CA ASN A 203 7.09 -4.83 -14.03
C ASN A 203 6.63 -3.37 -14.21
N PRO A 204 7.39 -2.49 -14.90
CA PRO A 204 7.03 -1.09 -15.12
C PRO A 204 5.69 -0.90 -15.86
N GLU A 205 5.21 -1.91 -16.59
CA GLU A 205 3.95 -1.84 -17.32
C GLU A 205 2.73 -2.18 -16.47
N LYS A 206 2.90 -2.75 -15.26
CA LYS A 206 1.82 -3.13 -14.33
C LYS A 206 0.75 -2.04 -14.24
N ARG A 207 -0.50 -2.45 -14.50
CA ARG A 207 -1.71 -1.65 -14.34
C ARG A 207 -2.40 -2.04 -13.02
N PHE A 208 -3.09 -1.08 -12.44
CA PHE A 208 -3.87 -1.24 -11.22
C PHE A 208 -5.35 -1.12 -11.51
N THR A 209 -6.17 -1.80 -10.71
CA THR A 209 -7.60 -1.53 -10.65
C THR A 209 -7.81 -0.08 -10.20
N LYS A 210 -8.87 0.58 -10.67
CA LYS A 210 -9.17 1.95 -10.25
C LYS A 210 -9.47 1.95 -8.75
N LEU A 211 -8.68 2.68 -7.97
CA LEU A 211 -8.99 2.94 -6.57
C LEU A 211 -10.19 3.89 -6.50
N GLN A 212 -11.36 3.38 -6.14
CA GLN A 212 -12.55 4.19 -5.89
C GLN A 212 -12.67 4.41 -4.39
N LEU A 213 -12.79 5.66 -3.97
CA LEU A 213 -13.02 6.05 -2.58
C LEU A 213 -14.45 6.58 -2.45
N PRO A 214 -15.20 6.18 -1.41
CA PRO A 214 -16.55 6.67 -1.21
C PRO A 214 -16.54 8.19 -0.98
N ARG A 215 -17.57 8.88 -1.48
CA ARG A 215 -17.87 10.26 -1.13
C ARG A 215 -18.66 10.29 0.17
N GLU A 216 -18.41 11.31 1.00
CA GLU A 216 -19.29 11.61 2.14
C GLU A 216 -20.70 11.95 1.68
N GLU A 217 -20.80 12.72 0.59
CA GLU A 217 -22.07 13.09 -0.06
C GLU A 217 -22.06 12.64 -1.52
N PRO A 218 -22.96 11.72 -1.91
CA PRO A 218 -23.18 11.37 -3.30
C PRO A 218 -23.51 12.61 -4.13
N LYS A 219 -22.92 12.72 -5.32
CA LYS A 219 -23.23 13.81 -6.24
C LYS A 219 -24.22 13.32 -7.30
N PRO A 220 -25.33 14.04 -7.53
CA PRO A 220 -26.19 13.76 -8.66
C PRO A 220 -25.44 13.99 -9.97
N GLY A 221 -25.97 13.44 -11.05
CA GLY A 221 -25.47 13.68 -12.39
C GLY A 221 -25.54 15.16 -12.75
N THR A 222 -24.65 15.61 -13.61
CA THR A 222 -24.57 17.01 -14.03
C THR A 222 -24.27 17.14 -15.52
N TRP A 223 -24.58 18.30 -16.09
CA TRP A 223 -24.29 18.61 -17.48
C TRP A 223 -23.12 19.59 -17.58
N ASN A 224 -22.02 19.14 -18.17
CA ASN A 224 -20.81 19.94 -18.33
C ASN A 224 -20.62 20.43 -19.75
N ASN A 225 -19.98 21.59 -19.90
CA ASN A 225 -19.62 22.14 -21.21
C ASN A 225 -18.80 21.12 -22.02
N HIS A 226 -19.28 20.80 -23.22
CA HIS A 226 -18.63 19.84 -24.13
C HIS A 226 -17.39 20.42 -24.83
N TRP A 227 -17.24 21.74 -24.83
CA TRP A 227 -16.07 22.41 -25.37
C TRP A 227 -14.90 22.44 -24.37
N ARG A 228 -13.66 22.43 -24.88
CA ARG A 228 -12.43 22.66 -24.10
C ARG A 228 -11.44 23.54 -24.86
N GLY A 229 -10.65 24.33 -24.14
CA GLY A 229 -9.67 25.26 -24.72
C GLY A 229 -8.43 24.62 -25.34
N THR A 230 -8.24 23.30 -25.24
CA THR A 230 -7.14 22.58 -25.89
C THR A 230 -7.25 22.71 -27.42
N ASN A 231 -6.13 22.73 -28.14
CA ASN A 231 -6.12 22.94 -29.58
C ASN A 231 -5.78 21.65 -30.35
N ARG A 232 -6.80 20.86 -30.69
CA ARG A 232 -6.70 19.75 -31.65
C ARG A 232 -7.65 20.00 -32.82
N PRO A 233 -7.16 20.48 -33.97
CA PRO A 233 -8.02 20.82 -35.12
C PRO A 233 -8.91 19.67 -35.59
N THR A 234 -8.43 18.41 -35.48
CA THR A 234 -9.20 17.20 -35.83
C THR A 234 -10.46 16.98 -34.98
N MET A 235 -10.59 17.69 -33.86
CA MET A 235 -11.72 17.61 -32.92
C MET A 235 -12.69 18.80 -33.09
N ARG A 236 -12.58 19.53 -34.21
CA ARG A 236 -13.51 20.59 -34.63
C ARG A 236 -14.32 20.08 -35.80
N TYR A 237 -15.48 19.56 -35.49
CA TYR A 237 -16.47 19.12 -36.46
C TYR A 237 -17.80 19.79 -36.14
N GLU A 238 -18.71 19.79 -37.10
CA GLU A 238 -20.05 20.32 -36.91
C GLU A 238 -20.81 19.45 -35.90
N LEU A 239 -21.30 20.09 -34.84
CA LEU A 239 -22.11 19.47 -33.80
C LEU A 239 -23.21 20.45 -33.41
N PHE A 240 -24.48 20.05 -33.55
CA PHE A 240 -25.64 20.95 -33.36
C PHE A 240 -25.56 22.25 -34.18
N GLY A 241 -25.01 22.18 -35.41
CA GLY A 241 -24.78 23.35 -36.26
C GLY A 241 -23.63 24.27 -35.81
N ILE A 242 -22.85 23.87 -34.80
CA ILE A 242 -21.73 24.66 -34.25
C ILE A 242 -20.41 24.00 -34.65
N VAL A 243 -19.50 24.81 -35.20
CA VAL A 243 -18.09 24.43 -35.42
C VAL A 243 -17.22 25.39 -34.60
N PRO A 244 -16.46 24.92 -33.59
CA PRO A 244 -15.63 25.81 -32.79
C PRO A 244 -14.53 26.47 -33.63
N GLU A 245 -14.46 27.81 -33.64
CA GLU A 245 -13.36 28.55 -34.29
C GLU A 245 -12.02 28.36 -33.54
N ARG A 246 -12.09 28.24 -32.21
CA ARG A 246 -10.98 28.02 -31.29
C ARG A 246 -11.32 26.91 -30.30
N GLY A 247 -10.30 26.31 -29.68
CA GLY A 247 -10.46 25.15 -28.81
C GLY A 247 -10.87 23.89 -29.59
N GLN A 248 -11.70 23.04 -28.99
CA GLN A 248 -12.17 21.78 -29.57
C GLN A 248 -13.36 21.19 -28.81
N TRP A 249 -14.04 20.21 -29.42
CA TRP A 249 -14.91 19.29 -28.69
C TRP A 249 -14.12 18.30 -27.84
N ARG A 250 -14.72 17.82 -26.75
CA ARG A 250 -14.12 16.81 -25.87
C ARG A 250 -14.00 15.43 -26.50
N TRP A 251 -14.96 15.07 -27.35
CA TRP A 251 -15.07 13.74 -27.95
C TRP A 251 -14.87 13.76 -29.46
N SER A 252 -14.62 12.60 -30.06
CA SER A 252 -14.56 12.46 -31.50
C SER A 252 -15.97 12.55 -32.10
N LYS A 253 -16.09 12.89 -33.39
CA LYS A 253 -17.38 12.98 -34.08
C LYS A 253 -18.25 11.73 -33.87
N LYS A 254 -17.65 10.54 -34.09
CA LYS A 254 -18.34 9.26 -33.90
C LYS A 254 -18.92 9.09 -32.49
N ARG A 255 -18.13 9.42 -31.44
CA ARG A 255 -18.57 9.31 -30.04
C ARG A 255 -19.65 10.35 -29.73
N SER A 256 -19.49 11.60 -30.20
CA SER A 256 -20.50 12.65 -30.01
C SER A 256 -21.82 12.31 -30.68
N ASP A 257 -21.81 11.90 -31.96
CA ASP A 257 -23.02 11.54 -32.68
C ASP A 257 -23.78 10.42 -31.95
N LYS A 258 -23.06 9.38 -31.50
CA LYS A 258 -23.65 8.30 -30.71
C LYS A 258 -24.24 8.78 -29.37
N ALA A 259 -23.56 9.70 -28.69
CA ALA A 259 -24.05 10.27 -27.44
C ALA A 259 -25.30 11.15 -27.62
N VAL A 260 -25.45 11.79 -28.78
CA VAL A 260 -26.68 12.51 -29.13
C VAL A 260 -27.82 11.53 -29.38
N GLU A 261 -27.58 10.45 -30.13
CA GLU A 261 -28.56 9.38 -30.34
C GLU A 261 -29.02 8.78 -29.01
N ASN A 262 -28.09 8.47 -28.10
CA ASN A 262 -28.41 7.93 -26.78
C ASN A 262 -29.28 8.89 -25.95
N TYR A 263 -29.04 10.21 -26.04
CA TYR A 263 -29.87 11.20 -25.35
C TYR A 263 -31.31 11.22 -25.91
N GLN A 264 -31.48 11.10 -27.22
CA GLN A 264 -32.82 11.02 -27.83
C GLN A 264 -33.53 9.72 -27.45
N MET A 265 -32.82 8.59 -27.48
CA MET A 265 -33.34 7.29 -27.04
C MET A 265 -33.84 7.34 -25.59
N MET A 266 -33.09 7.98 -24.68
CA MET A 266 -33.52 8.18 -23.30
C MET A 266 -34.83 8.98 -23.21
N LEU A 267 -34.96 10.08 -23.96
CA LEU A 267 -36.19 10.88 -23.96
C LEU A 267 -37.39 10.07 -24.47
N GLU A 268 -37.19 9.28 -25.54
CA GLU A 268 -38.20 8.40 -26.11
C GLU A 268 -38.64 7.30 -25.13
N GLU A 269 -37.69 6.62 -24.49
CA GLU A 269 -37.97 5.55 -23.53
C GLU A 269 -38.69 6.07 -22.28
N LEU A 270 -38.32 7.26 -21.81
CA LEU A 270 -38.96 7.91 -20.65
C LEU A 270 -40.29 8.59 -21.01
N GLY A 271 -40.57 8.80 -22.31
CA GLY A 271 -41.78 9.49 -22.78
C GLY A 271 -41.87 10.95 -22.34
N VAL A 272 -40.72 11.63 -22.18
CA VAL A 272 -40.63 13.02 -21.71
C VAL A 272 -39.91 13.92 -22.72
N SER A 273 -40.29 15.20 -22.76
CA SER A 273 -39.62 16.20 -23.59
C SER A 273 -38.27 16.61 -23.00
N SER A 274 -37.41 17.23 -23.81
CA SER A 274 -36.15 17.82 -23.31
C SER A 274 -36.36 19.00 -22.36
N GLU A 275 -37.52 19.68 -22.41
CA GLU A 275 -37.85 20.76 -21.48
C GLU A 275 -38.34 20.26 -20.12
N ASP A 276 -39.03 19.12 -20.08
CA ASP A 276 -39.70 18.60 -18.89
C ASP A 276 -38.88 17.57 -18.10
N ILE A 277 -37.84 16.98 -18.73
CA ILE A 277 -37.03 15.94 -18.10
C ILE A 277 -36.27 16.46 -16.86
N THR A 278 -36.37 15.73 -15.75
CA THR A 278 -35.66 16.05 -14.50
C THR A 278 -34.28 15.38 -14.44
N GLN A 279 -33.39 15.92 -13.60
CA GLN A 279 -32.07 15.32 -13.38
C GLN A 279 -32.18 13.92 -12.76
N GLU A 280 -33.13 13.71 -11.85
CA GLU A 280 -33.40 12.42 -11.22
C GLU A 280 -33.82 11.35 -12.24
N GLN A 281 -34.66 11.71 -13.22
CA GLN A 281 -35.04 10.79 -14.30
C GLN A 281 -33.84 10.38 -15.16
N ILE A 282 -32.95 11.33 -15.47
CA ILE A 282 -31.72 11.06 -16.24
C ILE A 282 -30.79 10.15 -15.44
N ASP A 283 -30.57 10.45 -14.16
CA ASP A 283 -29.69 9.69 -13.27
C ASP A 283 -30.19 8.23 -13.13
N ASN A 284 -31.49 8.04 -12.85
CA ASN A 284 -32.08 6.71 -12.70
C ASN A 284 -32.01 5.90 -14.00
N TRP A 285 -32.33 6.52 -15.14
CA TRP A 285 -32.25 5.87 -16.43
C TRP A 285 -30.80 5.47 -16.78
N TYR A 286 -29.84 6.37 -16.49
CA TYR A 286 -28.43 6.09 -16.72
C TYR A 286 -27.94 4.91 -15.87
N LEU A 287 -28.27 4.89 -14.58
CA LEU A 287 -27.88 3.82 -13.66
C LEU A 287 -28.47 2.47 -14.09
N ASP A 288 -29.74 2.42 -14.50
CA ASP A 288 -30.40 1.22 -15.02
C ASP A 288 -29.70 0.69 -16.27
N LYS A 289 -29.39 1.55 -17.24
CA LYS A 289 -28.71 1.15 -18.49
C LYS A 289 -27.26 0.73 -18.29
N THR A 290 -26.62 1.16 -17.23
CA THR A 290 -25.18 0.90 -16.97
C THR A 290 -24.94 -0.16 -15.89
N GLU A 291 -25.99 -0.77 -15.35
CA GLU A 291 -25.91 -1.79 -14.29
C GLU A 291 -25.02 -2.98 -14.70
N ASN A 292 -25.03 -3.38 -15.97
CA ASN A 292 -24.23 -4.50 -16.49
C ASN A 292 -22.81 -4.10 -16.95
N GLY A 293 -22.36 -2.88 -16.65
CA GLY A 293 -21.03 -2.39 -17.03
C GLY A 293 -20.92 -1.80 -18.43
N ASP A 294 -22.05 -1.53 -19.09
CA ASP A 294 -22.08 -0.80 -20.36
C ASP A 294 -21.71 0.68 -20.13
N GLU A 295 -20.85 1.25 -20.99
CA GLU A 295 -20.58 2.69 -20.98
C GLU A 295 -21.52 3.40 -21.96
N ILE A 296 -22.43 4.22 -21.44
CA ILE A 296 -23.31 5.06 -22.25
C ILE A 296 -22.95 6.53 -22.09
N ASP A 297 -22.65 7.21 -23.18
CA ASP A 297 -22.47 8.67 -23.17
C ASP A 297 -23.77 9.36 -23.55
N LEU A 298 -24.08 10.49 -22.91
CA LEU A 298 -25.19 11.37 -23.28
C LEU A 298 -24.66 12.76 -23.66
N LEU A 299 -25.19 13.33 -24.74
CA LEU A 299 -24.83 14.65 -25.23
C LEU A 299 -26.07 15.40 -25.71
N ARG A 300 -26.26 16.63 -25.24
CA ARG A 300 -27.40 17.47 -25.61
C ARG A 300 -26.99 18.88 -26.00
N LEU A 301 -27.90 19.60 -26.65
CA LEU A 301 -27.84 21.06 -26.75
C LEU A 301 -28.67 21.65 -25.61
N SER A 302 -28.08 22.49 -24.77
CA SER A 302 -28.83 23.16 -23.71
C SER A 302 -29.81 24.20 -24.28
N SER A 303 -30.79 24.63 -23.48
CA SER A 303 -31.71 25.72 -23.84
C SER A 303 -31.01 27.05 -24.16
N ARG A 304 -29.75 27.21 -23.72
CA ARG A 304 -28.89 28.37 -24.04
C ARG A 304 -28.03 28.15 -25.29
N GLY A 305 -28.26 27.08 -26.06
CA GLY A 305 -27.50 26.75 -27.27
C GLY A 305 -26.08 26.26 -26.99
N THR A 306 -25.79 25.74 -25.79
CA THR A 306 -24.46 25.22 -25.44
C THR A 306 -24.47 23.69 -25.51
N PRO A 307 -23.62 23.05 -26.33
CA PRO A 307 -23.43 21.61 -26.29
C PRO A 307 -22.88 21.16 -24.94
N GLN A 308 -23.57 20.23 -24.30
CA GLN A 308 -23.23 19.70 -22.98
C GLN A 308 -23.18 18.19 -23.01
N HIS A 309 -22.18 17.62 -22.33
CA HIS A 309 -22.10 16.19 -22.06
C HIS A 309 -22.52 15.92 -20.64
N TYR A 310 -23.16 14.78 -20.46
CA TYR A 310 -23.57 14.32 -19.15
C TYR A 310 -22.39 13.72 -18.39
N VAL A 311 -22.31 14.05 -17.11
CA VAL A 311 -21.42 13.43 -16.13
C VAL A 311 -22.33 12.68 -15.16
N PRO A 312 -22.22 11.35 -15.05
CA PRO A 312 -23.15 10.54 -14.29
C PRO A 312 -23.08 10.84 -12.78
N PRO A 313 -24.13 10.47 -12.02
CA PRO A 313 -24.06 10.48 -10.58
C PRO A 313 -22.88 9.64 -10.11
N SER A 314 -22.28 10.07 -9.01
CA SER A 314 -21.07 9.47 -8.49
C SER A 314 -21.17 9.44 -6.97
N ASP A 315 -21.11 8.23 -6.44
CA ASP A 315 -20.99 7.93 -5.01
C ASP A 315 -19.52 7.83 -4.58
N SER A 316 -18.59 7.84 -5.54
CA SER A 316 -17.18 7.60 -5.33
C SER A 316 -16.29 8.54 -6.14
N ILE A 317 -15.10 8.83 -5.63
CA ILE A 317 -14.04 9.54 -6.34
C ILE A 317 -12.90 8.59 -6.68
N LEU A 318 -12.23 8.86 -7.80
CA LEU A 318 -10.97 8.21 -8.10
C LEU A 318 -9.93 8.67 -7.06
N GLY A 319 -9.41 7.72 -6.29
CA GLY A 319 -8.38 7.94 -5.30
C GLY A 319 -7.07 8.38 -5.94
N ASN A 320 -6.28 9.15 -5.19
CA ASN A 320 -4.96 9.62 -5.57
C ASN A 320 -3.93 9.19 -4.51
N ASP A 321 -2.76 9.81 -4.52
CA ASP A 321 -1.63 9.56 -3.62
C ASP A 321 -1.72 10.29 -2.28
N LEU A 322 -2.76 11.08 -2.01
CA LEU A 322 -2.98 11.75 -0.72
C LEU A 322 -4.07 11.02 0.05
N TRP A 323 -3.68 10.25 1.08
CA TRP A 323 -4.61 9.52 1.96
C TRP A 323 -4.59 10.13 3.36
N ASP A 324 -5.07 11.36 3.46
CA ASP A 324 -5.16 12.12 4.71
C ASP A 324 -6.37 11.75 5.58
N ASP A 325 -7.28 10.95 5.02
CA ASP A 325 -8.48 10.40 5.65
C ASP A 325 -8.18 9.18 6.53
N ILE A 326 -7.13 8.41 6.21
CA ILE A 326 -6.70 7.29 7.06
C ILE A 326 -6.03 7.85 8.31
N ARG A 327 -6.56 7.45 9.48
CA ARG A 327 -5.98 7.85 10.77
C ARG A 327 -4.64 7.16 11.00
N SER A 328 -3.70 7.88 11.60
CA SER A 328 -2.29 7.47 11.72
C SER A 328 -2.01 6.28 12.64
N SER A 329 -2.94 5.83 13.49
CA SER A 329 -2.66 4.74 14.44
C SER A 329 -3.78 3.69 14.48
N GLY A 330 -3.39 2.43 14.30
CA GLY A 330 -4.26 1.27 14.49
C GLY A 330 -4.48 0.91 15.96
N TRP A 331 -3.98 1.72 16.91
CA TRP A 331 -3.98 1.40 18.33
C TRP A 331 -5.40 1.23 18.90
N HIS A 332 -6.35 2.05 18.45
CA HIS A 332 -7.74 1.94 18.90
C HIS A 332 -8.36 0.59 18.51
N HIS A 333 -8.11 0.14 17.28
CA HIS A 333 -8.56 -1.15 16.78
C HIS A 333 -7.91 -2.30 17.54
N LEU A 334 -6.58 -2.28 17.66
CA LEU A 334 -5.84 -3.32 18.37
C LEU A 334 -6.25 -3.40 19.85
N ARG A 335 -6.44 -2.25 20.52
CA ARG A 335 -6.93 -2.22 21.91
C ARG A 335 -8.35 -2.79 22.03
N LYS A 336 -9.23 -2.56 21.05
CA LYS A 336 -10.57 -3.14 21.05
C LYS A 336 -10.52 -4.67 20.94
N LEU A 337 -9.58 -5.20 20.15
CA LEU A 337 -9.38 -6.64 19.97
C LEU A 337 -8.77 -7.33 21.21
N PHE A 338 -7.83 -6.66 21.88
CA PHE A 338 -7.11 -7.21 23.03
C PHE A 338 -7.68 -6.82 24.41
N GLY A 339 -8.58 -5.83 24.46
CA GLY A 339 -9.05 -5.22 25.71
C GLY A 339 -8.03 -4.26 26.36
N LYS A 340 -6.75 -4.31 25.96
CA LYS A 340 -5.65 -3.50 26.50
C LYS A 340 -4.61 -3.15 25.44
N LYS A 341 -3.67 -2.27 25.79
CA LYS A 341 -2.54 -1.91 24.91
C LYS A 341 -1.51 -3.03 24.93
N VAL A 342 -1.26 -3.63 23.76
CA VAL A 342 -0.28 -4.72 23.59
C VAL A 342 0.85 -4.41 22.61
N PHE A 343 0.73 -3.30 21.89
CA PHE A 343 1.70 -2.82 20.90
C PHE A 343 1.62 -1.28 20.83
N ASP A 344 2.74 -0.62 20.59
CA ASP A 344 2.82 0.85 20.65
C ASP A 344 2.32 1.51 19.36
N ASN A 345 2.86 1.11 18.21
CA ASN A 345 2.64 1.81 16.94
C ASN A 345 2.14 0.85 15.83
N PRO A 346 0.99 0.18 16.01
CA PRO A 346 0.46 -0.69 14.95
C PRO A 346 -0.03 0.16 13.77
N LYS A 347 0.29 -0.28 12.54
CA LYS A 347 -0.27 0.33 11.34
C LYS A 347 -1.80 0.13 11.28
N PRO A 348 -2.56 1.09 10.71
CA PRO A 348 -4.00 0.96 10.52
C PRO A 348 -4.34 -0.17 9.55
N VAL A 349 -5.42 -0.91 9.81
CA VAL A 349 -5.91 -1.98 8.93
C VAL A 349 -6.41 -1.40 7.61
N GLU A 350 -7.03 -0.22 7.67
CA GLU A 350 -7.58 0.51 6.52
C GLU A 350 -6.50 0.87 5.49
N LEU A 351 -5.26 1.11 5.94
CA LEU A 351 -4.12 1.36 5.06
C LEU A 351 -3.85 0.14 4.17
N ILE A 352 -3.77 -1.04 4.77
CA ILE A 352 -3.48 -2.27 4.04
C ILE A 352 -4.69 -2.69 3.19
N ASN A 353 -5.91 -2.56 3.72
CA ASN A 353 -7.14 -2.83 2.96
C ASN A 353 -7.20 -1.97 1.69
N ARG A 354 -6.85 -0.69 1.81
CA ARG A 354 -6.79 0.21 0.65
C ARG A 354 -5.71 -0.18 -0.34
N ILE A 355 -4.53 -0.62 0.11
CA ILE A 355 -3.48 -1.14 -0.79
C ILE A 355 -3.99 -2.38 -1.53
N LEU A 356 -4.57 -3.34 -0.80
CA LEU A 356 -5.04 -4.60 -1.38
C LEU A 356 -6.21 -4.40 -2.35
N SER A 357 -7.07 -3.39 -2.13
CA SER A 357 -8.26 -3.16 -2.96
C SER A 357 -7.96 -2.78 -4.41
N PHE A 358 -6.79 -2.19 -4.70
CA PHE A 358 -6.37 -1.88 -6.08
C PHE A 358 -5.21 -2.73 -6.60
N THR A 359 -4.62 -3.58 -5.76
CA THR A 359 -3.50 -4.48 -6.11
C THR A 359 -3.91 -5.93 -6.27
N THR A 360 -5.06 -6.32 -5.73
CA THR A 360 -5.63 -7.68 -5.78
C THR A 360 -7.08 -7.66 -6.24
N ASP A 361 -7.61 -8.83 -6.60
CA ASP A 361 -9.03 -9.06 -6.91
C ASP A 361 -9.46 -10.47 -6.44
N THR A 362 -10.68 -10.87 -6.80
CA THR A 362 -11.25 -12.18 -6.43
C THR A 362 -11.12 -13.24 -7.52
N SER A 363 -10.39 -12.95 -8.62
CA SER A 363 -10.32 -13.84 -9.79
C SER A 363 -9.36 -15.03 -9.61
N ARG A 364 -8.44 -14.93 -8.66
CA ARG A 364 -7.41 -15.95 -8.38
C ARG A 364 -6.90 -15.86 -6.95
N GLU A 365 -6.04 -16.81 -6.58
CA GLU A 365 -5.25 -16.75 -5.36
C GLU A 365 -4.15 -15.69 -5.46
N TYR A 366 -3.91 -14.97 -4.37
CA TYR A 366 -2.86 -13.95 -4.24
C TYR A 366 -2.00 -14.20 -3.00
N TYR A 367 -0.68 -14.13 -3.13
CA TYR A 367 0.23 -14.19 -1.97
C TYR A 367 0.64 -12.79 -1.50
N VAL A 368 0.37 -12.50 -0.23
CA VAL A 368 0.66 -11.24 0.45
C VAL A 368 1.73 -11.47 1.52
N LEU A 369 2.94 -10.95 1.30
CA LEU A 369 4.09 -11.12 2.19
C LEU A 369 4.34 -9.83 2.99
N ASP A 370 4.58 -10.01 4.29
CA ASP A 370 5.08 -8.96 5.17
C ASP A 370 6.21 -9.54 6.02
N PHE A 371 7.43 -9.10 5.75
CA PHE A 371 8.63 -9.56 6.45
C PHE A 371 9.14 -8.58 7.52
N PHE A 372 8.31 -7.60 7.85
CA PHE A 372 8.41 -6.74 9.04
C PHE A 372 7.04 -6.73 9.74
N ALA A 373 6.50 -7.93 10.01
CA ALA A 373 5.08 -8.09 10.31
C ALA A 373 4.62 -7.33 11.56
N GLY A 374 5.49 -7.16 12.55
CA GLY A 374 5.21 -6.46 13.80
C GLY A 374 3.96 -7.00 14.47
N SER A 375 2.98 -6.13 14.66
CA SER A 375 1.66 -6.50 15.20
C SER A 375 0.77 -7.30 14.24
N CYS A 376 1.23 -7.68 13.04
CA CYS A 376 0.50 -8.44 12.02
C CYS A 376 -0.77 -7.78 11.48
N THR A 377 -0.75 -6.45 11.28
CA THR A 377 -1.85 -5.72 10.63
C THR A 377 -2.13 -6.30 9.23
N THR A 378 -1.10 -6.66 8.47
CA THR A 378 -1.25 -7.22 7.12
C THR A 378 -2.04 -8.53 7.11
N ALA A 379 -1.79 -9.42 8.07
CA ALA A 379 -2.53 -10.68 8.17
C ALA A 379 -4.00 -10.45 8.52
N GLU A 380 -4.32 -9.53 9.43
CA GLU A 380 -5.71 -9.15 9.74
C GLU A 380 -6.44 -8.65 8.49
N SER A 381 -5.86 -7.69 7.77
CA SER A 381 -6.43 -7.17 6.52
C SER A 381 -6.72 -8.24 5.48
N VAL A 382 -5.79 -9.19 5.30
CA VAL A 382 -5.99 -10.32 4.38
C VAL A 382 -7.20 -11.16 4.77
N LEU A 383 -7.34 -11.47 6.06
CA LEU A 383 -8.45 -12.28 6.57
C LEU A 383 -9.78 -11.54 6.44
N GLU A 384 -9.84 -10.28 6.89
CA GLU A 384 -11.05 -9.45 6.82
C GLU A 384 -11.52 -9.26 5.38
N MET A 385 -10.61 -8.91 4.46
CA MET A 385 -10.99 -8.72 3.05
C MET A 385 -11.51 -10.01 2.41
N ASN A 386 -10.89 -11.17 2.68
CA ASN A 386 -11.41 -12.44 2.17
C ASN A 386 -12.80 -12.78 2.75
N ILE A 387 -13.09 -12.37 3.99
CA ILE A 387 -14.42 -12.52 4.60
C ILE A 387 -15.44 -11.59 3.92
N GLU A 388 -15.03 -10.37 3.59
CA GLU A 388 -15.89 -9.36 2.98
C GLU A 388 -16.21 -9.66 1.51
N ASP A 389 -15.21 -10.03 0.71
CA ASP A 389 -15.33 -10.16 -0.75
C ASP A 389 -15.26 -11.60 -1.29
N GLY A 390 -15.04 -12.59 -0.40
CA GLY A 390 -14.89 -14.00 -0.79
C GLY A 390 -13.58 -14.29 -1.53
N GLY A 391 -12.60 -13.40 -1.45
CA GLY A 391 -11.31 -13.53 -2.12
C GLY A 391 -10.44 -14.67 -1.57
N LEU A 392 -9.38 -14.97 -2.33
CA LEU A 392 -8.47 -16.08 -2.07
C LEU A 392 -7.06 -15.58 -1.74
N ARG A 393 -6.94 -14.53 -0.91
CA ARG A 393 -5.63 -13.98 -0.51
C ARG A 393 -5.00 -14.86 0.56
N ARG A 394 -3.69 -15.09 0.49
CA ARG A 394 -2.89 -15.85 1.46
C ARG A 394 -1.83 -14.95 2.04
N PHE A 395 -1.68 -14.94 3.35
CA PHE A 395 -0.62 -14.16 3.98
C PHE A 395 0.63 -15.02 4.26
N ILE A 396 1.80 -14.38 4.18
CA ILE A 396 3.10 -14.92 4.63
C ILE A 396 3.71 -13.86 5.55
N MET A 397 3.65 -14.07 6.86
CA MET A 397 4.21 -13.14 7.84
C MET A 397 5.57 -13.62 8.31
N VAL A 398 6.54 -12.72 8.40
CA VAL A 398 7.81 -12.96 9.09
C VAL A 398 7.99 -11.95 10.20
N GLN A 399 8.21 -12.45 11.41
CA GLN A 399 8.47 -11.64 12.59
C GLN A 399 9.67 -12.19 13.36
N GLN A 400 10.61 -11.31 13.67
CA GLN A 400 11.73 -11.65 14.54
C GLN A 400 11.23 -12.00 15.95
N ASN A 401 11.89 -12.97 16.59
CA ASN A 401 11.66 -13.33 17.98
C ASN A 401 12.25 -12.24 18.90
N GLU A 402 11.58 -11.10 18.95
CA GLU A 402 11.92 -9.99 19.82
C GLU A 402 11.09 -10.09 21.12
N PRO A 403 11.73 -10.22 22.29
CA PRO A 403 11.02 -10.27 23.56
C PRO A 403 10.36 -8.92 23.86
N LEU A 404 9.19 -8.96 24.46
CA LEU A 404 8.57 -7.76 25.04
C LEU A 404 9.39 -7.29 26.24
N LYS A 405 9.36 -5.98 26.52
CA LYS A 405 10.01 -5.41 27.72
C LYS A 405 9.50 -6.07 29.00
N GLU A 406 8.20 -6.32 29.07
CA GLU A 406 7.53 -7.07 30.13
C GLU A 406 6.49 -8.00 29.50
N PRO A 407 6.30 -9.22 30.00
CA PRO A 407 5.22 -10.10 29.56
C PRO A 407 3.86 -9.45 29.75
N ILE A 408 2.94 -9.70 28.82
CA ILE A 408 1.58 -9.15 28.88
C ILE A 408 0.60 -10.30 29.14
N GLU A 409 -0.08 -10.24 30.28
CA GLU A 409 -1.17 -11.17 30.60
C GLU A 409 -2.50 -10.63 30.05
N LEU A 410 -3.20 -11.48 29.30
CA LEU A 410 -4.50 -11.20 28.71
C LEU A 410 -5.62 -11.74 29.61
N ASP A 411 -6.85 -11.26 29.39
CA ASP A 411 -7.98 -11.54 30.28
C ASP A 411 -8.45 -13.01 30.24
N ASP A 412 -8.02 -13.76 29.22
CA ASP A 412 -8.21 -15.20 29.03
C ASP A 412 -7.01 -16.04 29.51
N SER A 413 -6.15 -15.45 30.35
CA SER A 413 -4.93 -16.06 30.92
C SER A 413 -3.84 -16.41 29.91
N ALA A 414 -3.96 -15.98 28.64
CA ALA A 414 -2.86 -16.05 27.69
C ALA A 414 -1.77 -15.04 28.09
N ILE A 415 -0.49 -15.45 28.00
CA ILE A 415 0.66 -14.60 28.32
C ILE A 415 1.48 -14.42 27.05
N LEU A 416 1.72 -13.16 26.68
CA LEU A 416 2.54 -12.79 25.53
C LEU A 416 3.95 -12.46 26.00
N HIS A 417 4.96 -13.10 25.41
CA HIS A 417 6.37 -12.89 25.78
C HIS A 417 7.16 -12.17 24.70
N SER A 418 6.68 -12.17 23.45
CA SER A 418 7.38 -11.62 22.29
C SER A 418 6.44 -10.85 21.36
N ILE A 419 7.02 -10.05 20.45
CA ILE A 419 6.26 -9.41 19.37
C ILE A 419 5.60 -10.48 18.46
N ALA A 420 6.26 -11.61 18.23
CA ALA A 420 5.67 -12.72 17.48
C ALA A 420 4.43 -13.32 18.17
N ASP A 421 4.41 -13.36 19.50
CA ASP A 421 3.21 -13.77 20.25
C ASP A 421 2.09 -12.74 20.08
N VAL A 422 2.39 -11.43 20.14
CA VAL A 422 1.40 -10.37 19.87
C VAL A 422 0.79 -10.53 18.47
N GLY A 423 1.62 -10.73 17.46
CA GLY A 423 1.18 -10.90 16.07
C GLY A 423 0.29 -12.13 15.87
N THR A 424 0.72 -13.29 16.35
CA THR A 424 -0.09 -14.53 16.22
C THR A 424 -1.36 -14.52 17.06
N GLU A 425 -1.34 -13.87 18.23
CA GLU A 425 -2.53 -13.68 19.05
C GLU A 425 -3.53 -12.73 18.38
N ARG A 426 -3.07 -11.70 17.67
CA ARG A 426 -3.95 -10.84 16.86
C ARG A 426 -4.70 -11.67 15.82
N ILE A 427 -3.97 -12.49 15.05
CA ILE A 427 -4.56 -13.36 14.02
C ILE A 427 -5.61 -14.31 14.62
N LYS A 428 -5.31 -14.93 15.77
CA LYS A 428 -6.25 -15.79 16.52
C LYS A 428 -7.53 -15.07 16.91
N ARG A 429 -7.41 -13.86 17.43
CA ARG A 429 -8.55 -13.06 17.90
C ARG A 429 -9.42 -12.60 16.74
N VAL A 430 -8.84 -12.18 15.62
CA VAL A 430 -9.56 -11.85 14.38
C VAL A 430 -10.36 -13.06 13.89
N MET A 431 -9.70 -14.22 13.76
CA MET A 431 -10.38 -15.46 13.37
C MET A 431 -11.57 -15.78 14.29
N THR A 432 -11.36 -15.67 15.62
CA THR A 432 -12.41 -15.96 16.62
C THR A 432 -13.58 -14.99 16.52
N LEU A 433 -13.29 -13.70 16.32
CA LEU A 433 -14.29 -12.65 16.16
C LEU A 433 -15.19 -12.94 14.95
N HIS A 434 -14.61 -13.27 13.80
CA HIS A 434 -15.40 -13.47 12.58
C HIS A 434 -16.09 -14.83 12.51
N THR A 435 -15.50 -15.89 13.06
CA THR A 435 -16.18 -17.20 13.16
C THR A 435 -17.46 -17.13 14.00
N ARG A 436 -17.55 -16.20 14.95
CA ARG A 436 -18.77 -15.97 15.75
C ARG A 436 -19.82 -15.12 15.04
N ASN A 437 -19.40 -14.20 14.16
CA ASN A 437 -20.26 -13.15 13.60
C ASN A 437 -20.68 -13.39 12.14
N HIS A 438 -20.02 -14.29 11.41
CA HIS A 438 -20.24 -14.49 9.97
C HIS A 438 -20.36 -15.97 9.58
N HIS A 439 -21.00 -16.23 8.43
CA HIS A 439 -20.94 -17.54 7.77
C HIS A 439 -19.59 -17.72 7.08
N THR A 440 -18.59 -18.23 7.80
CA THR A 440 -17.22 -18.43 7.30
C THR A 440 -17.01 -19.78 6.59
N ASN A 441 -18.08 -20.47 6.19
CA ASN A 441 -18.00 -21.82 5.61
C ASN A 441 -17.13 -21.83 4.35
N GLY A 442 -15.98 -22.50 4.41
CA GLY A 442 -15.05 -22.66 3.29
C GLY A 442 -13.93 -21.61 3.23
N LEU A 443 -13.93 -20.59 4.10
CA LEU A 443 -12.83 -19.62 4.18
C LEU A 443 -11.67 -20.16 5.01
N ASP A 444 -10.46 -19.97 4.51
CA ASP A 444 -9.24 -20.33 5.23
C ASP A 444 -8.75 -19.15 6.10
N LEU A 445 -9.00 -19.30 7.40
CA LEU A 445 -8.60 -18.35 8.45
C LEU A 445 -7.45 -18.87 9.32
N GLY A 446 -6.91 -20.04 8.97
CA GLY A 446 -5.82 -20.68 9.73
C GLY A 446 -4.47 -20.08 9.41
N PHE A 447 -3.41 -20.68 9.97
CA PHE A 447 -2.03 -20.51 9.52
C PHE A 447 -1.13 -21.64 10.01
N ARG A 448 -0.08 -21.93 9.25
CA ARG A 448 1.03 -22.80 9.67
C ARG A 448 2.13 -21.95 10.30
N TYR A 449 2.59 -22.35 11.49
CA TYR A 449 3.67 -21.69 12.21
C TYR A 449 5.00 -22.40 11.96
N TYR A 450 6.01 -21.63 11.59
CA TYR A 450 7.39 -22.09 11.44
C TYR A 450 8.32 -21.26 12.31
N LYS A 451 9.41 -21.87 12.76
CA LYS A 451 10.50 -21.18 13.46
C LYS A 451 11.82 -21.45 12.74
N ILE A 452 12.66 -20.43 12.62
CA ILE A 452 14.00 -20.52 12.00
C ILE A 452 15.09 -20.66 13.07
#